data_AF-D0NZ37-F1
#
_entry.id   AF-D0NZ37-F1
#
_cell.length_a   1.000
_cell.length_b   1.000
_cell.length_c   1.000
_cell.angle_alpha   90.00
_cell.angle_beta   90.00
_cell.angle_gamma   90.00
#
_symmetry.space_group_name_H-M   'P 1'
#
loop_
_entity.id
_entity.type
_entity.pdbx_description
1 polymer ?
#
loop_
_entity_poly.entity_id
_entity_poly.type
_entity_poly.pdbx_seq_one_letter_code
_entity_poly.pdbx_strand_id
1 'polypeptide(L)'
;MSFNVLADYLVINDRVNEPAKRHQKYDTRLMREISRWSPHIVNLQEVDHFEDFFEPKMKNAGFVGVYKRRTGEKTHDGCAIFVRKSMFRIVSSHPIEYHVPDHPVLDRDNIALTAVWETRAAKQLESTKMIELVTTEMVLHLASLSVTELNEVIFAFTNSTRSTLMR
;
A
#
# COMPACT_ATOMS: atom_id res chain seq x y z
N MET A 1 5.21 -7.98 -6.14
CA MET A 1 5.69 -8.43 -4.81
C MET A 1 4.81 -7.75 -3.77
N SER A 2 4.32 -8.49 -2.78
CA SER A 2 3.63 -7.92 -1.61
C SER A 2 4.42 -8.29 -0.36
N PHE A 3 4.70 -7.34 0.52
CA PHE A 3 5.53 -7.58 1.69
C PHE A 3 5.16 -6.66 2.86
N ASN A 4 4.86 -7.25 4.01
CA ASN A 4 4.69 -6.51 5.24
C ASN A 4 6.08 -6.19 5.80
N VAL A 5 6.40 -4.90 5.89
CA VAL A 5 7.73 -4.47 6.32
C VAL A 5 7.87 -4.48 7.83
N LEU A 6 6.78 -4.56 8.62
CA LEU A 6 6.68 -4.54 10.08
C LEU A 6 7.06 -3.21 10.74
N ALA A 7 6.13 -2.29 10.99
CA ALA A 7 6.49 -0.95 11.47
C ALA A 7 7.36 -0.94 12.76
N ASP A 8 8.32 -0.01 12.87
CA ASP A 8 9.24 0.08 14.01
C ASP A 8 8.49 0.21 15.33
N TYR A 9 7.45 1.07 15.35
CA TYR A 9 6.67 1.29 16.56
C TYR A 9 5.91 0.05 17.03
N LEU A 10 5.56 -0.88 16.12
CA LEU A 10 4.91 -2.14 16.47
C LEU A 10 5.90 -3.09 17.17
N VAL A 11 7.17 -3.08 16.75
CA VAL A 11 8.24 -3.84 17.40
C VAL A 11 8.59 -3.26 18.77
N ILE A 12 8.69 -1.94 18.88
CA ILE A 12 9.02 -1.26 20.14
C ILE A 12 7.95 -1.52 21.20
N ASN A 13 6.68 -1.47 20.79
CA ASN A 13 5.54 -1.70 21.68
C ASN A 13 5.34 -3.18 22.04
N ASP A 14 6.01 -4.12 21.37
CA ASP A 14 5.98 -5.53 21.71
C ASP A 14 6.73 -5.77 23.04
N ARG A 15 6.02 -6.26 24.05
CA ARG A 15 6.58 -6.49 25.40
C ARG A 15 7.46 -7.74 25.49
N VAL A 16 7.37 -8.64 24.52
CA VAL A 16 7.97 -9.98 24.58
C VAL A 16 9.19 -10.11 23.66
N ASN A 17 9.26 -9.29 22.61
CA ASN A 17 10.22 -9.48 21.53
C ASN A 17 11.50 -8.64 21.65
N GLU A 18 12.22 -8.81 22.76
CA GLU A 18 13.50 -8.12 23.04
C GLU A 18 14.56 -8.22 21.91
N PRO A 19 14.74 -9.36 21.23
CA PRO A 19 15.70 -9.44 20.12
C PRO A 19 15.36 -8.52 18.94
N ALA A 20 14.07 -8.35 18.65
CA ALA A 20 13.60 -7.53 17.54
C ALA A 20 13.82 -6.03 17.79
N LYS A 21 13.73 -5.57 19.06
CA LYS A 21 13.97 -4.17 19.46
C LYS A 21 15.41 -3.69 19.25
N ARG A 22 16.37 -4.62 19.22
CA ARG A 22 17.80 -4.31 19.02
C ARG A 22 18.18 -4.24 17.54
N HIS A 23 17.27 -4.56 16.63
CA HIS A 23 17.54 -4.58 15.21
C HIS A 23 17.30 -3.21 14.60
N GLN A 24 18.32 -2.63 13.95
CA GLN A 24 18.10 -1.48 13.09
C GLN A 24 17.42 -1.96 11.81
N LYS A 25 16.11 -1.72 11.73
CA LYS A 25 15.23 -2.31 10.74
C LYS A 25 15.52 -1.83 9.32
N TYR A 26 15.76 -0.53 9.16
CA TYR A 26 16.02 0.11 7.88
C TYR A 26 17.49 0.01 7.42
N ASP A 27 18.04 -1.20 7.58
CA ASP A 27 19.29 -1.60 6.95
C ASP A 27 19.05 -1.92 5.46
N THR A 28 20.14 -2.01 4.71
CA THR A 28 20.24 -2.47 3.31
C THR A 28 19.59 -3.82 3.02
N ARG A 29 19.21 -4.61 4.03
CA ARG A 29 18.65 -5.97 3.88
C ARG A 29 17.30 -5.98 3.20
N LEU A 30 16.38 -5.09 3.59
CA LEU A 30 15.05 -5.02 2.99
C LEU A 30 15.14 -4.65 1.51
N MET A 31 15.98 -3.66 1.18
CA MET A 31 16.23 -3.27 -0.20
C MET A 31 16.92 -4.37 -1.02
N ARG A 32 17.80 -5.15 -0.39
CA ARG A 32 18.43 -6.32 -1.01
C ARG A 32 17.41 -7.40 -1.32
N GLU A 33 16.48 -7.66 -0.41
CA GLU A 33 15.40 -8.63 -0.61
C GLU A 33 14.49 -8.20 -1.76
N ILE A 34 14.01 -6.95 -1.76
CA ILE A 34 13.22 -6.41 -2.87
C ILE A 34 13.98 -6.52 -4.19
N SER A 35 15.26 -6.14 -4.21
CA SER A 35 16.08 -6.17 -5.43
C SER A 35 16.30 -7.60 -5.94
N ARG A 36 16.46 -8.58 -5.05
CA ARG A 36 16.67 -10.00 -5.38
C ARG A 36 15.52 -10.56 -6.21
N TRP A 37 14.28 -10.18 -5.90
CA TRP A 37 13.10 -10.64 -6.64
C TRP A 37 12.88 -9.88 -7.96
N SER A 38 13.64 -8.81 -8.21
CA SER A 38 13.51 -7.91 -9.36
C SER A 38 12.05 -7.59 -9.76
N PRO A 39 11.19 -7.17 -8.81
CA PRO A 39 9.77 -6.98 -9.07
C PRO A 39 9.52 -5.79 -10.00
N HIS A 40 8.40 -5.85 -10.72
CA HIS A 40 7.87 -4.74 -11.50
C HIS A 40 6.93 -3.84 -10.69
N ILE A 41 6.23 -4.43 -9.72
CA ILE A 41 5.28 -3.79 -8.79
C ILE A 41 5.60 -4.30 -7.38
N VAL A 42 5.63 -3.40 -6.40
CA VAL A 42 5.90 -3.68 -4.99
C VAL A 42 4.84 -3.04 -4.12
N ASN A 43 4.13 -3.85 -3.34
CA ASN A 43 3.14 -3.43 -2.36
C ASN A 43 3.71 -3.65 -0.96
N LEU A 44 3.73 -2.61 -0.14
CA LEU A 44 4.25 -2.67 1.22
C LEU A 44 3.15 -2.38 2.24
N GLN A 45 3.10 -3.17 3.31
CA GLN A 45 2.23 -2.95 4.48
C GLN A 45 3.08 -2.63 5.71
N GLU A 46 2.49 -1.94 6.69
CA GLU A 46 3.14 -1.49 7.93
C GLU A 46 4.36 -0.57 7.69
N VAL A 47 4.19 0.41 6.80
CA VAL A 47 5.22 1.37 6.40
C VAL A 47 5.16 2.65 7.26
N ASP A 48 6.14 2.91 8.13
CA ASP A 48 6.22 4.10 9.01
C ASP A 48 7.37 5.08 8.70
N HIS A 49 8.34 4.72 7.85
CA HIS A 49 9.45 5.58 7.37
C HIS A 49 9.39 5.84 5.86
N PHE A 50 8.25 6.32 5.38
CA PHE A 50 8.04 6.47 3.94
C PHE A 50 8.96 7.54 3.32
N GLU A 51 8.94 8.76 3.86
CA GLU A 51 9.59 9.93 3.26
C GLU A 51 11.12 9.91 3.40
N ASP A 52 11.61 9.41 4.54
CA ASP A 52 13.03 9.41 4.90
C ASP A 52 13.76 8.13 4.46
N PHE A 53 13.06 7.01 4.31
CA PHE A 53 13.65 5.74 3.89
C PHE A 53 13.08 5.17 2.59
N PHE A 54 11.78 4.81 2.54
CA PHE A 54 11.26 4.03 1.43
C PHE A 54 11.25 4.80 0.11
N GLU A 55 10.74 6.02 0.10
CA GLU A 55 10.68 6.85 -1.10
C GLU A 55 12.07 7.08 -1.71
N PRO A 56 13.09 7.57 -0.99
CA PRO A 56 14.41 7.80 -1.58
C PRO A 56 15.08 6.49 -2.04
N LYS A 57 14.97 5.40 -1.28
CA LYS A 57 15.59 4.12 -1.65
C LYS A 57 14.92 3.48 -2.86
N MET A 58 13.60 3.46 -2.92
CA MET A 58 12.83 2.93 -4.04
C MET A 58 13.03 3.78 -5.30
N LYS A 59 13.08 5.11 -5.16
CA LYS A 59 13.40 6.02 -6.26
C LYS A 59 14.78 5.75 -6.85
N ASN A 60 15.80 5.56 -5.99
CA ASN A 60 17.14 5.20 -6.43
C ASN A 60 17.18 3.82 -7.12
N ALA A 61 16.30 2.89 -6.73
CA ALA A 61 16.13 1.59 -7.39
C ALA A 61 15.29 1.65 -8.69
N GLY A 62 14.84 2.83 -9.11
CA GLY A 62 14.09 3.03 -10.37
C GLY A 62 12.58 2.82 -10.25
N PHE A 63 12.04 2.89 -9.03
CA PHE A 63 10.60 2.87 -8.77
C PHE A 63 10.03 4.28 -8.57
N VAL A 64 8.72 4.39 -8.73
CA VAL A 64 7.90 5.52 -8.27
C VAL A 64 6.73 4.95 -7.51
N GLY A 65 6.28 5.62 -6.44
CA GLY A 65 5.21 5.07 -5.62
C GLY A 65 4.31 6.11 -4.99
N VAL A 66 3.24 5.60 -4.39
CA VAL A 66 2.25 6.33 -3.61
C VAL A 66 2.15 5.69 -2.23
N TYR A 67 1.79 6.49 -1.23
CA TYR A 67 1.69 6.06 0.16
C TYR A 67 0.46 6.68 0.81
N LYS A 68 -0.14 5.90 1.72
CA LYS A 68 -1.18 6.37 2.62
C LYS A 68 -0.88 5.84 4.00
N ARG A 69 -0.74 6.74 4.97
CA ARG A 69 -0.70 6.43 6.40
C ARG A 69 -2.10 6.04 6.88
N ARG A 70 -2.18 5.11 7.83
CA ARG A 70 -3.39 4.80 8.59
C ARG A 70 -3.94 6.04 9.29
N THR A 71 -5.22 5.99 9.62
CA THR A 71 -5.87 7.00 10.45
C THR A 71 -5.56 6.77 11.94
N GLY A 72 -5.91 7.72 12.80
CA GLY A 72 -5.74 7.57 14.25
C GLY A 72 -4.37 8.04 14.77
N GLU A 73 -4.37 8.58 15.99
CA GLU A 73 -3.20 9.24 16.59
C GLU A 73 -2.09 8.25 17.00
N LYS A 74 -2.47 7.00 17.25
CA LYS A 74 -1.58 5.93 17.74
C LYS A 74 -1.00 5.07 16.62
N THR A 75 -1.43 5.27 15.38
CA THR A 75 -0.89 4.56 14.22
C THR A 75 0.17 5.44 13.55
N HIS A 76 1.32 4.87 13.25
CA HIS A 76 2.42 5.59 12.63
C HIS A 76 2.79 5.00 11.26
N ASP A 77 2.13 3.91 10.87
CA ASP A 77 2.35 3.18 9.64
C ASP A 77 1.23 3.35 8.62
N GLY A 78 1.44 2.76 7.46
CA GLY A 78 0.49 2.73 6.37
C GLY A 78 0.83 1.69 5.34
N CYS A 79 0.34 1.91 4.13
CA CYS A 79 0.66 1.07 2.98
C CYS A 79 1.18 1.91 1.80
N ALA A 80 2.08 1.31 1.03
CA ALA A 80 2.68 1.93 -0.14
C ALA A 80 2.60 1.01 -1.36
N ILE A 81 2.40 1.60 -2.53
CA ILE A 81 2.50 0.91 -3.81
C ILE A 81 3.59 1.58 -4.64
N PHE A 82 4.53 0.77 -5.13
CA PHE A 82 5.60 1.19 -6.02
C PHE A 82 5.55 0.44 -7.35
N VAL A 83 5.80 1.14 -8.45
CA VAL A 83 5.88 0.57 -9.80
C VAL A 83 7.21 0.95 -10.46
N ARG A 84 7.75 0.07 -11.32
CA ARG A 84 8.94 0.35 -12.13
C ARG A 84 8.68 1.55 -13.03
N LYS A 85 9.40 2.66 -12.78
CA LYS A 85 9.21 3.93 -13.51
C LYS A 85 9.49 3.79 -15.02
N SER A 86 10.37 2.86 -15.40
CA SER A 86 10.68 2.56 -16.81
C SER A 86 9.52 1.87 -17.55
N MET A 87 8.65 1.16 -16.83
CA MET A 87 7.60 0.32 -17.42
C MET A 87 6.20 0.90 -17.22
N PHE A 88 5.98 1.67 -16.16
CA PHE A 88 4.64 2.14 -15.80
C PHE A 88 4.63 3.63 -15.48
N ARG A 89 3.41 4.19 -15.51
CA ARG A 89 3.09 5.51 -14.98
C ARG A 89 1.86 5.39 -14.10
N ILE A 90 1.96 5.84 -12.85
CA ILE A 90 0.80 5.97 -11.97
C ILE A 90 -0.08 7.10 -12.53
N VAL A 91 -1.35 6.78 -12.78
CA VAL A 91 -2.37 7.67 -13.34
C VAL A 91 -3.17 8.33 -12.20
N SER A 92 -3.55 7.55 -11.19
CA SER A 92 -4.27 8.03 -10.01
C SER A 92 -4.07 7.07 -8.84
N SER A 93 -4.41 7.52 -7.63
CA SER A 93 -4.44 6.70 -6.43
C SER A 93 -5.59 7.13 -5.52
N HIS A 94 -6.26 6.17 -4.89
CA HIS A 94 -7.36 6.44 -3.98
C HIS A 94 -7.17 5.70 -2.66
N PRO A 95 -7.07 6.43 -1.52
CA PRO A 95 -7.11 5.81 -0.21
C PRO A 95 -8.55 5.43 0.14
N ILE A 96 -8.70 4.36 0.92
CA ILE A 96 -9.95 3.91 1.51
C ILE A 96 -9.71 3.79 3.02
N GLU A 97 -10.54 4.45 3.81
CA GLU A 97 -10.49 4.37 5.27
C GLU A 97 -11.65 3.50 5.74
N TYR A 98 -11.35 2.47 6.53
CA TYR A 98 -12.34 1.48 6.95
C TYR A 98 -12.98 1.79 8.30
N HIS A 99 -12.46 2.76 9.05
CA HIS A 99 -12.93 3.06 10.39
C HIS A 99 -14.39 3.56 10.40
N VAL A 100 -15.25 2.85 11.11
CA VAL A 100 -16.64 3.17 11.39
C VAL A 100 -16.82 3.17 12.92
N PRO A 101 -17.14 4.31 13.54
CA PRO A 101 -17.38 4.39 14.97
C PRO A 101 -18.43 3.36 15.43
N ASP A 102 -18.16 2.70 16.56
CA ASP A 102 -19.04 1.72 17.20
C ASP A 102 -19.38 0.46 16.36
N HIS A 103 -18.68 0.22 15.25
CA HIS A 103 -18.89 -0.97 14.42
C HIS A 103 -18.08 -2.16 14.94
N PRO A 104 -18.68 -3.36 15.16
CA PRO A 104 -18.02 -4.47 15.86
C PRO A 104 -16.80 -5.08 15.15
N VAL A 105 -16.61 -4.77 13.87
CA VAL A 105 -15.51 -5.28 13.02
C VAL A 105 -14.66 -4.16 12.42
N LEU A 106 -15.22 -2.96 12.31
CA LEU A 106 -14.63 -1.84 11.57
C LEU A 106 -14.30 -0.68 12.51
N ASP A 107 -14.05 -0.98 13.78
CA ASP A 107 -13.68 -0.03 14.83
C ASP A 107 -12.17 0.31 14.83
N ARG A 108 -11.42 -0.19 13.85
CA ARG A 108 -9.98 0.04 13.72
C ARG A 108 -9.69 1.01 12.59
N ASP A 109 -8.59 1.76 12.76
CA ASP A 109 -8.00 2.66 11.77
C ASP A 109 -7.30 1.93 10.60
N ASN A 110 -7.94 0.89 10.08
CA ASN A 110 -7.43 0.17 8.92
C ASN A 110 -7.67 0.99 7.64
N ILE A 111 -6.75 0.86 6.69
CA ILE A 111 -6.85 1.52 5.40
C ILE A 111 -6.59 0.53 4.26
N ALA A 112 -6.99 0.93 3.07
CA ALA A 112 -6.40 0.46 1.84
C ALA A 112 -5.96 1.61 0.96
N LEU A 113 -5.03 1.30 0.07
CA LEU A 113 -4.56 2.20 -0.98
C LEU A 113 -4.75 1.49 -2.31
N THR A 114 -5.46 2.16 -3.21
CA THR A 114 -5.53 1.76 -4.62
C THR A 114 -4.64 2.65 -5.46
N ALA A 115 -4.07 2.10 -6.52
CA ALA A 115 -3.42 2.88 -7.55
C ALA A 115 -3.77 2.33 -8.94
N VAL A 116 -4.04 3.26 -9.85
CA VAL A 116 -4.21 2.98 -11.28
C VAL A 116 -2.93 3.34 -11.97
N TRP A 117 -2.41 2.45 -12.80
CA TRP A 117 -1.26 2.73 -13.65
C TRP A 117 -1.47 2.25 -15.07
N GLU A 118 -0.72 2.84 -15.97
CA GLU A 118 -0.66 2.41 -17.36
C GLU A 118 0.75 1.93 -17.73
N THR A 119 0.81 0.99 -18.66
CA THR A 119 2.06 0.57 -19.28
C THR A 119 2.63 1.68 -20.16
N ARG A 120 3.94 1.86 -20.11
CA ARG A 120 4.69 2.66 -21.08
C ARG A 120 4.88 1.78 -22.32
N ALA A 121 3.96 1.86 -23.28
CA ALA A 121 4.02 1.07 -24.49
C ALA A 121 5.33 1.31 -25.26
N ALA A 122 6.01 0.23 -25.66
CA ALA A 122 7.08 0.30 -26.64
C ALA A 122 6.46 0.44 -28.04
N LYS A 123 6.10 1.67 -28.43
CA LYS A 123 5.56 2.08 -29.75
C LYS A 123 4.35 1.26 -30.26
N GLN A 124 3.21 1.95 -30.43
CA GLN A 124 2.03 1.55 -31.22
C GLN A 124 1.00 0.54 -30.67
N LEU A 125 1.05 0.08 -29.42
CA LEU A 125 -0.09 -0.61 -28.79
C LEU A 125 -0.81 0.30 -27.78
N GLU A 126 -2.14 0.20 -27.72
CA GLU A 126 -2.95 0.95 -26.74
C GLU A 126 -2.42 0.76 -25.31
N SER A 127 -2.36 1.85 -24.54
CA SER A 127 -1.89 1.82 -23.16
C SER A 127 -2.87 1.02 -22.30
N THR A 128 -2.42 -0.12 -21.77
CA THR A 128 -3.23 -0.92 -20.84
C THR A 128 -3.22 -0.27 -19.47
N LYS A 129 -4.40 0.02 -18.93
CA LYS A 129 -4.57 0.50 -17.55
C LYS A 129 -4.85 -0.67 -16.62
N MET A 130 -4.16 -0.72 -15.49
CA MET A 130 -4.28 -1.73 -14.45
C MET A 130 -4.53 -1.05 -13.11
N ILE A 131 -5.19 -1.76 -12.18
CA ILE A 131 -5.43 -1.29 -10.81
C ILE A 131 -4.83 -2.29 -9.84
N GLU A 132 -4.29 -1.79 -8.75
CA GLU A 132 -3.79 -2.58 -7.62
C GLU A 132 -4.32 -2.04 -6.32
N LEU A 133 -4.50 -2.96 -5.37
CA LEU A 133 -4.97 -2.71 -4.02
C LEU A 133 -3.96 -3.25 -3.02
N VAL A 134 -3.59 -2.44 -2.03
CA VAL A 134 -2.85 -2.87 -0.86
C VAL A 134 -3.59 -2.45 0.40
N THR A 135 -3.66 -3.33 1.40
CA THR A 135 -4.39 -3.08 2.66
C THR A 135 -3.49 -3.39 3.85
N THR A 136 -3.78 -2.80 5.01
CA THR A 136 -2.96 -2.97 6.23
C THR A 136 -3.26 -4.26 7.01
N GLU A 137 -4.35 -5.00 6.73
CA GLU A 137 -4.65 -6.27 7.42
C GLU A 137 -5.46 -7.31 6.61
N MET A 138 -5.59 -7.16 5.29
CA MET A 138 -6.33 -8.14 4.47
C MET A 138 -5.70 -8.24 3.08
N VAL A 139 -4.89 -9.29 2.86
CA VAL A 139 -4.32 -9.56 1.54
C VAL A 139 -5.46 -9.90 0.57
N LEU A 140 -5.97 -8.91 -0.16
CA LEU A 140 -6.74 -9.16 -1.38
C LEU A 140 -5.79 -9.08 -2.57
N HIS A 141 -5.47 -10.25 -3.13
CA HIS A 141 -4.86 -10.36 -4.43
C HIS A 141 -5.94 -10.07 -5.47
N LEU A 142 -6.11 -8.81 -5.87
CA LEU A 142 -6.96 -8.50 -7.02
C LEU A 142 -6.12 -8.70 -8.28
N ALA A 143 -6.31 -9.85 -8.92
CA ALA A 143 -5.91 -10.08 -10.29
C ALA A 143 -6.55 -9.01 -11.20
N SER A 144 -5.92 -8.77 -12.35
CA SER A 144 -6.36 -7.88 -13.43
C SER A 144 -7.87 -7.81 -13.62
N LEU A 145 -8.53 -6.89 -12.92
CA LEU A 145 -9.94 -6.58 -13.11
C LEU A 145 -10.08 -5.54 -14.21
N SER A 146 -11.17 -5.61 -14.97
CA SER A 146 -11.52 -4.54 -15.91
C SER A 146 -11.85 -3.26 -15.14
N VAL A 147 -11.64 -2.09 -15.75
CA VAL A 147 -11.97 -0.78 -15.15
C VAL A 147 -13.43 -0.73 -14.67
N THR A 148 -14.34 -1.46 -15.31
CA THR A 148 -15.76 -1.53 -14.98
C THR A 148 -16.03 -2.30 -13.68
N GLU A 149 -15.43 -3.47 -13.51
CA GLU A 149 -15.59 -4.28 -12.28
C GLU A 149 -14.98 -3.58 -11.06
N LEU A 150 -13.90 -2.82 -11.27
CA LEU A 150 -13.28 -2.02 -10.22
C LEU A 150 -14.10 -0.77 -9.86
N ASN A 151 -14.78 -0.15 -10.83
CA ASN A 151 -15.73 0.92 -10.51
C ASN A 151 -16.85 0.38 -9.63
N GLU A 152 -17.33 -0.85 -9.83
CA GLU A 152 -18.33 -1.46 -8.94
C GLU A 152 -17.76 -1.77 -7.56
N VAL A 153 -16.53 -2.28 -7.46
CA VAL A 153 -15.86 -2.53 -6.17
C VAL A 153 -15.63 -1.22 -5.41
N ILE A 154 -15.07 -0.21 -6.06
CA ILE A 154 -14.88 1.13 -5.47
C ILE A 154 -16.23 1.77 -5.14
N PHE A 155 -17.24 1.66 -6.00
CA PHE A 155 -18.60 2.17 -5.76
C PHE A 155 -19.30 1.46 -4.60
N ALA A 156 -19.09 0.15 -4.43
CA ALA A 156 -19.60 -0.61 -3.30
C ALA A 156 -18.95 -0.15 -1.98
N PHE A 157 -17.63 0.06 -1.96
CA PHE A 157 -16.93 0.56 -0.77
C PHE A 157 -17.25 2.03 -0.45
N THR A 158 -17.41 2.89 -1.47
CA THR A 158 -17.73 4.33 -1.30
C THR A 158 -19.21 4.59 -0.96
N ASN A 159 -20.14 3.73 -1.39
CA ASN A 159 -21.56 3.87 -1.00
C ASN A 159 -21.92 3.15 0.30
N SER A 160 -21.20 2.09 0.67
CA SER A 160 -21.34 1.49 2.00
C SER A 160 -20.98 2.49 3.12
N THR A 161 -20.09 3.44 2.84
CA THR A 161 -19.72 4.52 3.79
C THR A 161 -20.70 5.71 3.75
N ARG A 162 -21.45 5.92 2.67
CA ARG A 162 -22.49 6.97 2.61
C ARG A 162 -23.82 6.59 3.26
N SER A 163 -24.19 5.30 3.32
CA SER A 163 -25.48 4.91 3.90
C SER A 163 -25.53 4.97 5.43
N THR A 164 -24.37 5.06 6.10
CA THR A 164 -24.30 5.17 7.58
C THR A 164 -24.22 6.62 8.08
N LEU A 165 -24.03 7.61 7.21
CA LEU A 165 -23.97 9.04 7.57
C LEU A 165 -25.30 9.80 7.42
N MET A 166 -26.42 9.09 7.22
CA MET A 166 -27.78 9.67 7.14
C MET A 166 -28.80 8.96 8.05
N ARG A 167 -28.42 8.66 9.30
CA ARG A 167 -29.39 8.40 10.39
C ARG A 167 -28.96 9.07 11.68
#